data_AF-A0A1I7TL80-F1
#
_entry.id   AF-A0A1I7TL80-F1
#
_cell.length_a   1.000
_cell.length_b   1.000
_cell.length_c   1.000
_cell.angle_alpha   90.00
_cell.angle_beta   90.00
_cell.angle_gamma   90.00
#
_symmetry.space_group_name_H-M   'P 1'
#
loop_
_entity.id
_entity.type
_entity.pdbx_description
1 polymer ?
#
loop_
_entity_poly.entity_id
_entity_poly.type
_entity_poly.pdbx_seq_one_letter_code
_entity_poly.pdbx_strand_id
1 'polypeptide(L)'
;MNNKLVILLIGVAVLLFGFFFTAAYFDLFVFPGFAFASSQPADQDLKTSRSCIKCVGGKFLEKKWLMQDHRVAQKMAWFEDWTGTDCLEGIVNYYPRCQTSCVTIWIQRKTEVSKAIYDSILMDCADDLISNSPDIPLFKNTTYGIEFRKNEKFYNERSGFKITYEFSTADSKDANLLSSKYKKMVASSGTTLQTPTDDTMLIVSLICVFIILSFLIALCFYVGLLLNRQAKKTNLQARNRMKDCFFNIIGYNQTSQKKSRETATQSADNYEMIDFPTRNTVNSRSVPIEEPIEENTYEISSTLKRKTLERKLMKAISEAAELETGELPNGEAPRVRF
;
A
#
# COMPACT_ATOMS: atom_id res chain seq x y z
N MET A 1 -32.31 -12.73 -14.64
CA MET A 1 -31.70 -12.47 -13.31
C MET A 1 -32.80 -12.14 -12.32
N ASN A 2 -32.81 -12.83 -11.17
CA ASN A 2 -33.80 -12.61 -10.12
C ASN A 2 -33.58 -11.23 -9.50
N ASN A 3 -34.56 -10.33 -9.56
CA ASN A 3 -34.44 -8.98 -8.98
C ASN A 3 -34.09 -9.03 -7.47
N LYS A 4 -34.47 -10.11 -6.78
CA LYS A 4 -34.09 -10.36 -5.37
C LYS A 4 -32.58 -10.58 -5.20
N LEU A 5 -31.94 -11.27 -6.15
CA LEU A 5 -30.50 -11.53 -6.12
C LEU A 5 -29.71 -10.23 -6.31
N VAL A 6 -30.17 -9.36 -7.22
CA VAL A 6 -29.50 -8.07 -7.51
C VAL A 6 -29.59 -7.12 -6.31
N ILE A 7 -30.75 -7.04 -5.65
CA ILE A 7 -30.92 -6.22 -4.45
C ILE A 7 -30.04 -6.75 -3.30
N LEU A 8 -29.93 -8.08 -3.15
CA LEU A 8 -29.10 -8.69 -2.12
C LEU A 8 -27.61 -8.44 -2.36
N LEU A 9 -27.14 -8.52 -3.61
CA LEU A 9 -25.75 -8.22 -3.96
C LEU A 9 -25.39 -6.74 -3.74
N ILE A 10 -26.30 -5.82 -4.07
CA ILE A 10 -26.10 -4.38 -3.80
C ILE A 10 -26.06 -4.12 -2.28
N GLY A 11 -26.95 -4.73 -1.50
CA GLY A 11 -26.95 -4.59 -0.04
C GLY A 11 -25.66 -5.10 0.62
N VAL A 12 -25.15 -6.26 0.16
CA VAL A 12 -23.88 -6.81 0.63
C VAL A 12 -22.70 -5.92 0.25
N ALA A 13 -22.68 -5.38 -0.98
CA ALA A 13 -21.63 -4.46 -1.42
C ALA A 13 -21.61 -3.18 -0.57
N VAL A 14 -22.77 -2.59 -0.27
CA VAL A 14 -22.87 -1.37 0.56
C VAL A 14 -22.45 -1.65 2.02
N LEU A 15 -22.83 -2.80 2.59
CA LEU A 15 -22.41 -3.19 3.94
C LEU A 15 -20.90 -3.42 4.03
N LEU A 16 -20.31 -4.12 3.06
CA LEU A 16 -18.87 -4.34 3.01
C LEU A 16 -18.12 -3.02 2.84
N PHE A 17 -18.59 -2.14 1.96
CA PHE A 17 -17.96 -0.84 1.73
C PHE A 17 -18.07 0.08 2.95
N GLY A 18 -19.21 0.07 3.65
CA GLY A 18 -19.39 0.77 4.92
C GLY A 18 -18.47 0.25 6.02
N PHE A 19 -18.31 -1.07 6.13
CA PHE A 19 -17.41 -1.68 7.12
C PHE A 19 -15.94 -1.33 6.86
N PHE A 20 -15.50 -1.36 5.60
CA PHE A 20 -14.15 -0.94 5.22
C PHE A 20 -13.91 0.56 5.50
N PHE A 21 -14.91 1.41 5.26
CA PHE A 21 -14.82 2.83 5.61
C PHE A 21 -14.75 3.07 7.12
N THR A 22 -15.57 2.37 7.91
CA THR A 22 -15.47 2.48 9.38
C THR A 22 -14.15 1.94 9.90
N ALA A 23 -13.62 0.86 9.33
CA ALA A 23 -12.32 0.30 9.74
C ALA A 23 -11.13 1.20 9.36
N ALA A 24 -11.22 1.93 8.25
CA ALA A 24 -10.18 2.86 7.82
C ALA A 24 -10.25 4.23 8.51
N TYR A 25 -11.43 4.67 8.93
CA TYR A 25 -11.61 5.94 9.68
C TYR A 25 -11.44 5.77 11.19
N PHE A 26 -11.71 4.57 11.70
CA PHE A 26 -11.45 4.21 13.08
C PHE A 26 -10.21 3.32 13.16
N ASP A 27 -9.03 3.93 13.10
CA ASP A 27 -7.88 3.51 13.91
C ASP A 27 -8.19 3.72 15.41
N LEU A 28 -9.33 3.17 15.86
CA LEU A 28 -9.78 3.10 17.25
C LEU A 28 -9.57 1.69 17.80
N PHE A 29 -8.70 0.90 17.16
CA PHE A 29 -7.99 -0.19 17.81
C PHE A 29 -6.83 0.33 18.68
N VAL A 30 -7.12 1.37 19.49
CA VAL A 30 -6.52 1.46 20.81
C VAL A 30 -7.28 0.43 21.65
N PHE A 31 -6.90 -0.83 21.54
CA PHE A 31 -7.16 -1.75 22.64
C PHE A 31 -6.46 -1.14 23.86
N PRO A 32 -7.17 -0.83 24.96
CA PRO A 32 -6.49 -0.58 26.22
C PRO A 32 -5.76 -1.89 26.55
N GLY A 33 -4.44 -1.88 26.35
CA GLY A 33 -3.59 -2.99 26.71
C GLY A 33 -3.88 -3.37 28.15
N PHE A 34 -4.30 -4.62 28.35
CA PHE A 34 -4.25 -5.24 29.66
C PHE A 34 -2.79 -5.15 30.12
N ALA A 35 -2.53 -4.22 31.05
CA ALA A 35 -1.30 -4.19 31.80
C ALA A 35 -1.28 -5.46 32.66
N PHE A 36 -0.70 -6.54 32.13
CA PHE A 36 -0.25 -7.64 32.97
C PHE A 36 0.90 -7.12 33.81
N ALA A 37 0.57 -6.63 35.01
CA ALA A 37 1.51 -6.42 36.08
C ALA A 37 2.04 -7.78 36.52
N SER A 38 3.07 -8.26 35.82
CA SER A 38 3.93 -9.34 36.31
C SER A 38 4.70 -8.80 37.50
N SER A 39 4.20 -9.06 38.71
CA SER A 39 4.93 -8.87 39.94
C SER A 39 5.97 -10.00 40.05
N GLN A 40 7.13 -9.81 39.43
CA GLN A 40 8.33 -10.54 39.83
C GLN A 40 8.95 -9.86 41.06
N PRO A 41 9.43 -10.66 42.04
CA PRO A 41 10.00 -10.13 43.27
C PRO A 41 11.28 -9.37 42.96
N ALA A 42 11.40 -8.22 43.63
CA ALA A 42 12.56 -7.35 43.61
C ALA A 42 13.78 -8.11 44.12
N ASP A 43 14.70 -8.42 43.21
CA ASP A 43 16.09 -8.65 43.57
C ASP A 43 16.80 -7.30 43.52
N GLN A 44 17.20 -6.85 44.71
CA GLN A 44 17.83 -5.57 44.97
C GLN A 44 19.30 -5.64 44.55
N ASP A 45 19.58 -5.34 43.29
CA ASP A 45 20.86 -4.74 42.92
C ASP A 45 20.53 -3.42 42.22
N LEU A 46 20.64 -2.31 42.95
CA LEU A 46 20.25 -0.97 42.53
C LEU A 46 21.27 -0.43 41.50
N LYS A 47 21.35 -1.11 40.36
CA LYS A 47 21.99 -0.65 39.13
C LYS A 47 21.21 0.58 38.71
N THR A 48 21.82 1.75 38.80
CA THR A 48 21.20 3.06 38.52
C THR A 48 20.65 3.05 37.09
N SER A 49 19.35 2.81 36.95
CA SER A 49 18.68 2.79 35.67
C SER A 49 18.53 4.22 35.18
N ARG A 50 19.03 4.51 33.98
CA ARG A 50 19.01 5.85 33.39
C ARG A 50 17.90 6.00 32.37
N SER A 51 17.46 7.25 32.19
CA SER A 51 16.48 7.60 31.16
C SER A 51 17.17 8.04 29.89
N CYS A 52 16.89 7.34 28.78
CA CYS A 52 17.42 7.69 27.46
C CYS A 52 16.34 8.27 26.57
N ILE A 53 16.69 9.29 25.77
CA ILE A 53 15.85 9.74 24.67
C ILE A 53 15.84 8.67 23.57
N LYS A 54 14.64 8.40 23.07
CA LYS A 54 14.35 7.56 21.91
C LYS A 54 13.81 8.44 20.78
N CYS A 55 14.61 8.65 19.75
CA CYS A 55 14.17 9.35 18.56
C CYS A 55 15.04 9.03 17.35
N VAL A 56 14.48 9.19 16.15
CA VAL A 56 15.20 9.24 14.88
C VAL A 56 15.16 10.65 14.32
N GLY A 57 16.11 11.04 13.46
CA GLY A 57 16.08 12.33 12.78
C GLY A 57 16.82 12.30 11.44
N GLY A 58 16.40 13.16 10.52
CA GLY A 58 16.90 13.19 9.15
C GLY A 58 16.57 11.90 8.40
N LYS A 59 17.54 11.37 7.62
CA LYS A 59 17.32 10.18 6.77
C LYS A 59 17.67 8.85 7.44
N PHE A 60 17.63 8.77 8.77
CA PHE A 60 18.16 7.61 9.49
C PHE A 60 17.47 6.30 9.08
N LEU A 61 16.14 6.33 8.94
CA LEU A 61 15.36 5.15 8.59
C LEU A 61 15.67 4.64 7.18
N GLU A 62 15.95 5.53 6.23
CA GLU A 62 16.39 5.18 4.87
C GLU A 62 17.79 4.53 4.86
N LYS A 63 18.55 4.68 5.95
CA LYS A 63 19.90 4.13 6.14
C LYS A 63 19.91 2.83 6.92
N LYS A 64 18.76 2.15 7.08
CA LYS A 64 18.67 0.84 7.74
C LYS A 64 19.72 -0.17 7.26
N TRP A 65 19.97 -0.21 5.95
CA TRP A 65 20.95 -1.09 5.33
C TRP A 65 22.41 -0.87 5.79
N LEU A 66 22.76 0.33 6.29
CA LEU A 66 24.08 0.59 6.89
C LEU A 66 24.21 -0.03 8.28
N MET A 67 23.09 -0.13 9.01
CA MET A 67 23.04 -0.61 10.39
C MET A 67 22.64 -2.09 10.49
N GLN A 68 22.32 -2.72 9.36
CA GLN A 68 21.96 -4.13 9.24
C GLN A 68 22.70 -4.75 8.05
N ASP A 69 23.99 -5.09 8.25
CA ASP A 69 24.81 -5.75 7.23
C ASP A 69 25.45 -7.01 7.81
N HIS A 70 24.91 -8.16 7.40
CA HIS A 70 25.36 -9.47 7.83
C HIS A 70 26.81 -9.78 7.39
N ARG A 71 27.30 -9.19 6.29
CA ARG A 71 28.64 -9.48 5.75
C ARG A 71 29.75 -8.99 6.67
N VAL A 72 29.47 -7.91 7.41
CA VAL A 72 30.36 -7.34 8.41
C VAL A 72 29.88 -7.65 9.83
N ALA A 73 28.96 -8.61 9.99
CA ALA A 73 28.34 -8.98 11.27
C ALA A 73 27.68 -7.79 12.02
N GLN A 74 27.25 -6.75 11.31
CA GLN A 74 26.53 -5.61 11.89
C GLN A 74 25.07 -5.99 12.12
N LYS A 75 24.62 -5.92 13.37
CA LYS A 75 23.25 -6.23 13.76
C LYS A 75 22.74 -5.23 14.80
N MET A 76 21.85 -4.36 14.34
CA MET A 76 21.10 -3.42 15.16
C MET A 76 19.61 -3.79 15.15
N ALA A 77 18.96 -3.72 16.31
CA ALA A 77 17.52 -3.83 16.42
C ALA A 77 16.84 -2.67 15.69
N TRP A 78 15.59 -2.89 15.29
CA TRP A 78 14.79 -1.90 14.57
C TRP A 78 13.42 -1.83 15.21
N PHE A 79 13.16 -0.75 15.93
CA PHE A 79 11.96 -0.59 16.74
C PHE A 79 10.91 0.23 16.00
N GLU A 80 9.64 -0.18 16.12
CA GLU A 80 8.51 0.57 15.59
C GLU A 80 8.26 1.86 16.39
N ASP A 81 8.69 1.89 17.66
CA ASP A 81 8.60 3.03 18.59
C ASP A 81 9.30 4.32 18.12
N TRP A 82 10.13 4.22 17.07
CA TRP A 82 10.74 5.40 16.42
C TRP A 82 9.77 6.13 15.49
N THR A 83 8.68 5.47 15.08
CA THR A 83 7.67 6.04 14.21
C THR A 83 7.01 7.25 14.88
N GLY A 84 6.96 8.38 14.18
CA GLY A 84 6.42 9.63 14.71
C GLY A 84 7.34 10.38 15.66
N THR A 85 8.58 9.93 15.87
CA THR A 85 9.62 10.70 16.59
C THR A 85 10.48 11.48 15.61
N ASP A 86 10.95 12.66 16.02
CA ASP A 86 11.93 13.47 15.32
C ASP A 86 12.88 14.17 16.30
N CYS A 87 14.12 13.71 16.36
CA CYS A 87 15.17 14.32 17.19
C CYS A 87 15.45 15.78 16.82
N LEU A 88 15.25 16.15 15.56
CA LEU A 88 15.48 17.50 15.07
C LEU A 88 14.35 18.42 15.49
N GLU A 89 13.11 17.93 15.59
CA GLU A 89 11.97 18.74 16.04
C GLU A 89 11.76 18.70 17.55
N GLY A 90 12.42 17.76 18.24
CA GLY A 90 12.26 17.56 19.69
C GLY A 90 11.08 16.65 20.04
N ILE A 91 10.51 15.96 19.05
CA ILE A 91 9.44 14.98 19.23
C ILE A 91 10.12 13.67 19.62
N VAL A 92 10.12 13.33 20.90
CA VAL A 92 10.89 12.19 21.42
C VAL A 92 10.06 11.31 22.34
N ASN A 93 10.44 10.04 22.40
CA ASN A 93 10.03 9.12 23.45
C ASN A 93 11.15 9.01 24.50
N TYR A 94 10.81 8.54 25.70
CA TYR A 94 11.80 8.26 26.74
C TYR A 94 11.82 6.77 27.09
N TYR A 95 13.02 6.22 27.25
CA TYR A 95 13.25 4.87 27.75
C TYR A 95 13.70 4.93 29.21
N PRO A 96 12.81 4.68 30.19
CA PRO A 96 13.07 4.99 31.60
C PRO A 96 13.98 3.98 32.32
N ARG A 97 14.48 2.94 31.64
CA ARG A 97 15.21 1.83 32.29
C ARG A 97 16.42 1.34 31.50
N CYS A 98 17.25 2.24 30.99
CA CYS A 98 18.48 1.85 30.34
C CYS A 98 19.53 1.41 31.38
N GLN A 99 20.07 0.20 31.27
CA GLN A 99 21.01 -0.35 32.23
C GLN A 99 22.46 0.04 31.92
N THR A 100 22.80 0.23 30.64
CA THR A 100 24.21 0.41 30.22
C THR A 100 24.55 1.85 29.88
N SER A 101 24.11 2.40 28.76
CA SER A 101 24.37 3.78 28.34
C SER A 101 23.37 4.21 27.26
N CYS A 102 23.12 5.51 27.18
CA CYS A 102 22.42 6.08 26.04
C CYS A 102 23.41 6.19 24.89
N VAL A 103 22.96 5.87 23.68
CA VAL A 103 23.77 5.96 22.47
C VAL A 103 23.17 7.00 21.53
N THR A 104 24.03 7.85 20.98
CA THR A 104 23.70 8.73 19.86
C THR A 104 24.49 8.26 18.65
N ILE A 105 23.79 7.90 17.59
CA ILE A 105 24.37 7.45 16.33
C ILE A 105 24.21 8.55 15.30
N TRP A 106 25.33 8.99 14.74
CA TRP A 106 25.38 9.97 13.67
C TRP A 106 25.80 9.30 12.36
N ILE A 107 25.14 9.64 11.27
CA ILE A 107 25.57 9.23 9.92
C ILE A 107 25.84 10.49 9.10
N GLN A 108 27.00 10.52 8.47
CA GLN A 108 27.42 11.60 7.58
C GLN A 108 27.86 11.00 6.25
N ARG A 109 27.38 11.53 5.13
CA ARG A 109 27.93 11.17 3.82
C ARG A 109 29.32 11.75 3.66
N LYS A 110 30.28 10.92 3.25
CA LYS A 110 31.58 11.42 2.79
C LYS A 110 31.35 12.21 1.51
N THR A 111 31.52 13.53 1.60
CA THR A 111 31.55 14.42 0.43
C THR A 111 32.92 15.06 0.38
N GLU A 112 33.40 15.37 -0.83
CA GLU A 112 34.72 16.00 -1.03
C GLU A 112 34.80 17.39 -0.40
N VAL A 113 33.64 18.05 -0.23
CA VAL A 113 33.52 19.32 0.48
C VAL A 113 33.26 19.00 1.95
N SER A 114 34.21 19.35 2.82
CA SER A 114 34.21 19.12 4.27
C SER A 114 33.11 19.88 5.03
N LYS A 115 31.85 19.69 4.65
CA LYS A 115 30.71 20.18 5.42
C LYS A 115 30.48 19.18 6.56
N ALA A 116 30.68 19.64 7.79
CA ALA A 116 30.39 18.90 9.03
C ALA A 116 28.87 18.75 9.27
N ILE A 117 28.14 18.46 8.21
CA ILE A 117 26.70 18.36 8.21
C ILE A 117 26.35 16.88 8.19
N TYR A 118 25.66 16.43 9.23
CA TYR A 118 25.19 15.06 9.34
C TYR A 118 23.95 14.85 8.47
N ASP A 119 23.80 13.64 7.91
CA ASP A 119 22.63 13.24 7.12
C ASP A 119 21.50 12.75 8.03
N SER A 120 21.86 12.15 9.16
CA SER A 120 20.88 11.55 10.07
C SER A 120 21.43 11.33 11.48
N ILE A 121 20.51 11.24 12.42
CA ILE A 121 20.76 10.99 13.84
C ILE A 121 19.78 9.93 14.36
N LEU A 122 20.24 9.09 15.28
CA LEU A 122 19.41 8.24 16.15
C LEU A 122 19.87 8.44 17.59
N MET A 123 18.93 8.52 18.53
CA MET A 123 19.19 8.43 19.96
C MET A 123 18.36 7.29 20.54
N ASP A 124 18.98 6.41 21.33
CA ASP A 124 18.29 5.33 22.05
C ASP A 124 19.13 4.84 23.25
N CYS A 125 18.62 3.85 23.98
CA CYS A 125 19.39 3.01 24.90
C CYS A 125 20.21 1.97 24.13
N ALA A 126 21.47 1.75 24.52
CA ALA A 126 22.35 0.81 23.84
C ALA A 126 21.98 -0.67 24.04
N ASP A 127 21.37 -1.00 25.18
CA ASP A 127 21.14 -2.38 25.67
C ASP A 127 20.45 -3.28 24.64
N ASP A 128 19.31 -2.80 24.11
CA ASP A 128 18.49 -3.55 23.16
C ASP A 128 18.79 -3.14 21.71
N LEU A 129 19.51 -2.04 21.50
CA LEU A 129 19.72 -1.47 20.18
C LEU A 129 20.82 -2.23 19.41
N ILE A 130 21.99 -2.41 20.01
CA ILE A 130 23.17 -2.91 19.30
C ILE A 130 23.48 -4.33 19.77
N SER A 131 22.97 -5.32 19.04
CA SER A 131 23.27 -6.72 19.32
C SER A 131 24.70 -7.08 18.93
N ASN A 132 25.19 -6.57 17.80
CA ASN A 132 26.57 -6.77 17.37
C ASN A 132 27.04 -5.65 16.42
N SER A 133 28.30 -5.23 16.53
CA SER A 133 28.91 -4.25 15.65
C SER A 133 30.42 -4.43 15.64
N PRO A 134 31.07 -4.71 14.49
CA PRO A 134 32.53 -4.80 14.42
C PRO A 134 33.21 -3.47 14.76
N ASP A 135 32.47 -2.37 14.66
CA ASP A 135 32.94 -1.00 14.91
C ASP A 135 33.20 -0.71 16.38
N ILE A 136 32.63 -1.51 17.27
CA ILE A 136 32.61 -1.21 18.69
C ILE A 136 33.28 -2.36 19.44
N PRO A 137 34.37 -2.10 20.17
CA PRO A 137 35.09 -3.15 20.87
C PRO A 137 34.17 -3.82 21.91
N LEU A 138 34.09 -5.15 21.83
CA LEU A 138 33.35 -5.99 22.77
C LEU A 138 34.08 -5.98 24.12
N PHE A 139 33.66 -5.10 25.04
CA PHE A 139 34.31 -5.00 26.35
C PHE A 139 33.98 -6.16 27.30
N LYS A 140 32.80 -6.78 27.14
CA LYS A 140 32.42 -8.05 27.78
C LYS A 140 31.41 -8.76 26.88
N ASN A 141 31.69 -10.01 26.51
CA ASN A 141 30.78 -10.84 25.75
C ASN A 141 29.67 -11.34 26.69
N THR A 142 28.62 -10.53 26.88
CA THR A 142 27.41 -11.02 27.56
C THR A 142 26.51 -11.66 26.52
N THR A 143 25.80 -12.72 26.89
CA THR A 143 24.93 -13.50 26.00
C THR A 143 23.82 -12.66 25.32
N TYR A 144 23.58 -11.43 25.79
CA TYR A 144 22.41 -10.63 25.44
C TYR A 144 22.72 -9.28 24.77
N GLY A 145 23.99 -8.89 24.61
CA GLY A 145 24.34 -7.63 23.94
C GLY A 145 25.68 -7.04 24.38
N ILE A 146 26.01 -5.87 23.83
CA ILE A 146 27.25 -5.16 24.16
C ILE A 146 27.01 -4.20 25.32
N GLU A 147 27.72 -4.42 26.44
CA GLU A 147 27.56 -3.61 27.65
C GLU A 147 28.51 -2.40 27.65
N PHE A 148 27.98 -1.19 27.46
CA PHE A 148 28.77 0.05 27.54
C PHE A 148 28.43 0.81 28.82
N ARG A 149 29.39 0.87 29.76
CA ARG A 149 29.25 1.60 31.03
C ARG A 149 30.17 2.83 31.12
N LYS A 150 30.65 3.34 29.99
CA LYS A 150 31.57 4.49 29.93
C LYS A 150 31.16 5.46 28.83
N ASN A 151 31.55 6.72 29.01
CA ASN A 151 31.40 7.74 27.99
C ASN A 151 32.48 7.54 26.93
N GLU A 152 32.11 7.04 25.76
CA GLU A 152 33.06 6.70 24.70
C GLU A 152 32.50 7.07 23.33
N LYS A 153 33.40 7.39 22.40
CA LYS A 153 33.04 7.70 21.01
C LYS A 153 33.80 6.80 20.07
N PHE A 154 33.07 6.17 19.16
CA PHE A 154 33.61 5.31 18.13
C PHE A 154 33.25 5.87 16.76
N TYR A 155 34.18 5.71 15.82
CA TYR A 155 34.02 6.16 14.45
C TYR A 155 34.23 4.98 13.53
N ASN A 156 33.38 4.87 12.53
CA ASN A 156 33.61 3.95 11.43
C ASN A 156 33.20 4.56 10.09
N GLU A 157 33.63 3.92 9.02
CA GLU A 157 33.38 4.31 7.66
C GLU A 157 32.89 3.12 6.85
N ARG A 158 31.69 3.23 6.27
CA ARG A 158 31.04 2.14 5.53
C ARG A 158 30.31 2.69 4.32
N SER A 159 30.59 2.12 3.14
CA SER A 159 29.89 2.43 1.89
C SER A 159 29.81 3.93 1.58
N GLY A 160 30.88 4.68 1.85
CA GLY A 160 30.95 6.13 1.64
C GLY A 160 30.26 6.97 2.73
N PHE A 161 29.90 6.38 3.87
CA PHE A 161 29.36 7.08 5.03
C PHE A 161 30.30 6.99 6.21
N LYS A 162 30.46 8.09 6.95
CA LYS A 162 31.06 8.11 8.27
C LYS A 162 29.96 7.94 9.32
N ILE A 163 30.10 6.92 10.15
CA ILE A 163 29.19 6.60 11.24
C ILE A 163 29.91 6.91 12.55
N THR A 164 29.26 7.65 13.45
CA THR A 164 29.79 7.96 14.78
C THR A 164 28.84 7.43 15.84
N TYR A 165 29.34 6.60 16.74
CA TYR A 165 28.62 6.13 17.92
C TYR A 165 29.12 6.90 19.13
N GLU A 166 28.25 7.62 19.81
CA GLU A 166 28.57 8.35 21.03
C GLU A 166 27.76 7.77 22.19
N PHE A 167 28.47 7.14 23.14
CA PHE A 167 27.89 6.57 24.35
C PHE A 167 27.99 7.55 25.50
N SER A 168 26.90 7.70 26.24
CA SER A 168 26.80 8.55 27.42
C SER A 168 26.18 7.78 28.58
N THR A 169 26.81 7.87 29.75
CA THR A 169 26.28 7.32 30.98
C THR A 169 25.35 8.27 31.73
N ALA A 170 25.30 9.53 31.33
CA ALA A 170 24.37 10.50 31.88
C ALA A 170 22.94 10.27 31.37
N ASP A 171 21.96 10.62 32.20
CA ASP A 171 20.57 10.74 31.77
C ASP A 171 20.45 11.72 30.60
N SER A 172 19.49 11.44 29.72
CA SER A 172 19.21 12.32 28.60
C SER A 172 18.62 13.65 29.09
N LYS A 173 19.11 14.74 28.50
CA LYS A 173 18.69 16.12 28.80
C LYS A 173 17.35 16.43 28.14
N ASP A 174 16.78 17.60 28.44
CA ASP A 174 15.56 18.11 27.81
C ASP A 174 15.64 18.07 26.27
N ALA A 175 14.64 17.42 25.66
CA ALA A 175 14.50 17.22 24.23
C ALA A 175 14.53 18.54 23.44
N ASN A 176 13.95 19.62 23.98
CA ASN A 176 13.89 20.92 23.32
C ASN A 176 15.27 21.57 23.18
N LEU A 177 16.13 21.37 24.18
CA LEU A 177 17.49 21.90 24.14
C LEU A 177 18.34 21.12 23.12
N LEU A 178 18.14 19.81 23.04
CA LEU A 178 18.81 18.92 22.08
C LEU A 178 18.39 19.23 20.64
N SER A 179 17.10 19.42 20.38
CA SER A 179 16.59 19.72 19.05
C SER A 179 17.20 21.01 18.48
N SER A 180 17.31 22.06 19.30
CA SER A 180 17.95 23.34 18.90
C SER A 180 19.43 23.19 18.53
N LYS A 181 20.14 22.27 19.20
CA LYS A 181 21.55 21.95 18.92
C LYS A 181 21.66 21.16 17.62
N TYR A 182 20.78 20.19 17.40
CA TYR A 182 20.86 19.25 16.28
C TYR A 182 20.33 19.80 14.96
N LYS A 183 19.31 20.68 14.99
CA LYS A 183 18.85 21.42 13.80
C LYS A 183 19.97 22.18 13.09
N LYS A 184 21.00 22.60 13.83
CA LYS A 184 22.16 23.31 13.27
C LYS A 184 23.21 22.37 12.67
N MET A 185 23.20 21.09 13.04
CA MET A 185 24.24 20.10 12.71
C MET A 185 23.81 19.12 11.63
N VAL A 186 22.52 18.84 11.52
CA VAL A 186 21.96 17.96 10.48
C VAL A 186 21.52 18.82 9.31
N ALA A 187 21.86 18.42 8.08
CA ALA A 187 21.35 19.10 6.89
C ALA A 187 19.84 19.05 7.04
N SER A 188 19.17 20.20 7.05
CA SER A 188 17.72 20.26 6.92
C SER A 188 17.34 19.79 5.51
N SER A 189 17.55 18.50 5.25
CA SER A 189 16.87 17.78 4.21
C SER A 189 15.50 17.56 4.81
N GLY A 190 14.50 18.27 4.30
CA GLY A 190 13.10 18.09 4.67
C GLY A 190 12.62 16.68 4.34
N THR A 191 13.08 15.70 5.11
CA THR A 191 12.42 14.43 5.30
C THR A 191 11.65 14.56 6.58
N THR A 192 10.56 15.34 6.49
CA THR A 192 9.34 14.91 7.13
C THR A 192 9.18 13.44 6.75
N LEU A 193 9.28 12.56 7.74
CA LEU A 193 8.53 11.31 7.70
C LEU A 193 7.16 11.73 7.18
N GLN A 194 6.72 11.26 6.01
CA GLN A 194 5.43 11.64 5.43
C GLN A 194 4.33 11.13 6.36
N THR A 195 4.12 11.82 7.49
CA THR A 195 2.78 12.03 8.00
C THR A 195 2.02 12.55 6.78
N PRO A 196 0.93 11.90 6.37
CA PRO A 196 0.19 12.32 5.19
C PRO A 196 -0.11 13.80 5.36
N THR A 197 0.56 14.62 4.55
CA THR A 197 0.35 16.06 4.53
C THR A 197 -1.13 16.31 4.31
N ASP A 198 -1.68 17.40 4.86
CA ASP A 198 -3.09 17.76 4.72
C ASP A 198 -3.54 17.72 3.24
N ASP A 199 -2.64 18.03 2.32
CA ASP A 199 -2.86 17.94 0.86
C ASP A 199 -3.07 16.50 0.37
N THR A 200 -2.35 15.52 0.92
CA THR A 200 -2.52 14.10 0.58
C THR A 200 -3.86 13.58 1.12
N MET A 201 -4.24 14.01 2.32
CA MET A 201 -5.56 13.73 2.89
C MET A 201 -6.68 14.37 2.06
N LEU A 202 -6.46 15.57 1.52
CA LEU A 202 -7.41 16.26 0.64
C LEU A 202 -7.60 15.49 -0.67
N ILE A 203 -6.52 15.02 -1.29
CA ILE A 203 -6.59 14.22 -2.53
C ILE A 203 -7.36 12.91 -2.28
N VAL A 204 -7.05 12.20 -1.20
CA VAL A 204 -7.76 10.96 -0.84
C VAL A 204 -9.24 11.24 -0.59
N SER A 205 -9.57 12.33 0.11
CA SER A 205 -10.95 12.77 0.33
C SER A 205 -11.71 13.05 -0.98
N LEU A 206 -11.09 13.76 -1.92
CA LEU A 206 -11.70 14.04 -3.24
C LEU A 206 -11.98 12.76 -4.03
N ILE A 207 -11.07 11.78 -4.01
CA ILE A 207 -11.27 10.48 -4.66
C ILE A 207 -12.44 9.72 -4.04
N CYS A 208 -12.54 9.70 -2.71
CA CYS A 208 -13.66 9.07 -2.00
C CYS A 208 -15.00 9.72 -2.35
N VAL A 209 -15.07 11.06 -2.39
CA VAL A 209 -16.28 11.79 -2.78
C VAL A 209 -16.69 11.47 -4.22
N PHE A 210 -15.73 11.37 -5.13
CA PHE A 210 -16.01 11.01 -6.53
C PHE A 210 -16.60 9.60 -6.67
N ILE A 211 -16.08 8.62 -5.93
CA ILE A 211 -16.59 7.24 -5.92
C ILE A 211 -18.04 7.20 -5.41
N ILE A 212 -18.34 7.92 -4.31
CA ILE A 212 -19.68 7.98 -3.74
C ILE A 212 -20.67 8.63 -4.72
N LEU A 213 -20.29 9.74 -5.34
CA LEU A 213 -21.12 10.42 -6.36
C LEU A 213 -21.39 9.52 -7.57
N SER A 214 -20.37 8.83 -8.08
CA SER A 214 -20.53 7.88 -9.18
C SER A 214 -21.51 6.76 -8.82
N PHE A 215 -21.45 6.26 -7.59
CA PHE A 215 -22.35 5.21 -7.10
C PHE A 215 -23.80 5.70 -7.00
N LEU A 216 -24.01 6.93 -6.50
CA LEU A 216 -25.33 7.56 -6.42
C LEU A 216 -25.94 7.77 -7.81
N ILE A 217 -25.16 8.25 -8.78
CA ILE A 217 -25.62 8.43 -10.17
C ILE A 217 -26.02 7.08 -10.77
N ALA A 218 -25.20 6.05 -10.61
CA ALA A 218 -25.50 4.70 -11.11
C ALA A 218 -26.79 4.14 -10.47
N LEU A 219 -27.00 4.38 -9.18
CA LEU A 219 -28.21 3.96 -8.46
C LEU A 219 -29.45 4.70 -8.96
N CYS A 220 -29.36 6.01 -9.19
CA CYS A 220 -30.43 6.81 -9.81
C CYS A 220 -30.80 6.30 -11.21
N PHE A 221 -29.80 6.01 -12.05
CA PHE A 221 -30.01 5.42 -13.37
C PHE A 221 -30.69 4.04 -13.28
N TYR A 222 -30.25 3.20 -12.35
CA TYR A 222 -30.82 1.87 -12.14
C TYR A 222 -32.29 1.95 -11.71
N VAL A 223 -32.62 2.81 -10.75
CA VAL A 223 -34.01 3.04 -10.30
C VAL A 223 -34.85 3.61 -11.45
N GLY A 224 -34.33 4.57 -12.21
CA GLY A 224 -35.02 5.14 -13.38
C GLY A 224 -35.33 4.07 -14.45
N LEU A 225 -34.41 3.15 -14.71
CA LEU A 225 -34.64 2.01 -15.59
C LEU A 225 -35.71 1.05 -15.06
N LEU A 226 -35.75 0.80 -13.75
CA LEU A 226 -36.78 -0.03 -13.13
C LEU A 226 -38.17 0.61 -13.22
N LEU A 227 -38.29 1.90 -12.93
CA LEU A 227 -39.55 2.64 -13.06
C LEU A 227 -40.04 2.67 -14.51
N ASN A 228 -39.16 2.92 -15.47
CA ASN A 228 -39.50 2.86 -16.89
C ASN A 228 -39.94 1.46 -17.33
N ARG A 229 -39.33 0.40 -16.81
CA ARG A 229 -39.78 -0.98 -17.05
C ARG A 229 -41.16 -1.24 -16.46
N GLN A 230 -41.46 -0.70 -15.27
CA GLN A 230 -42.80 -0.82 -14.67
C GLN A 230 -43.85 -0.06 -15.47
N ALA A 231 -43.56 1.17 -15.89
CA ALA A 231 -44.46 1.98 -16.73
C ALA A 231 -44.75 1.31 -18.09
N LYS A 232 -43.75 0.65 -18.69
CA LYS A 232 -43.98 -0.14 -19.92
C LYS A 232 -44.94 -1.30 -19.69
N LYS A 233 -44.85 -1.99 -18.54
CA LYS A 233 -45.76 -3.10 -18.21
C LYS A 233 -47.20 -2.61 -17.99
N THR A 234 -47.40 -1.50 -17.28
CA THR A 234 -48.74 -0.93 -17.06
C THR A 234 -49.37 -0.44 -18.37
N ASN A 235 -48.61 0.24 -19.23
CA ASN A 235 -49.07 0.66 -20.54
C ASN A 235 -49.42 -0.52 -21.47
N LEU A 236 -48.64 -1.60 -21.43
CA LEU A 236 -48.94 -2.82 -22.20
C LEU A 236 -50.24 -3.48 -21.71
N GLN A 237 -50.46 -3.53 -20.40
CA GLN A 237 -51.67 -4.09 -19.80
C GLN A 237 -52.91 -3.24 -20.13
N ALA A 238 -52.81 -1.90 -20.10
CA ALA A 238 -53.87 -1.00 -20.53
C ALA A 238 -54.21 -1.16 -22.02
N ARG A 239 -53.20 -1.32 -22.87
CA ARG A 239 -53.38 -1.56 -24.31
C ARG A 239 -54.06 -2.92 -24.58
N ASN A 240 -53.71 -3.96 -23.84
CA ASN A 240 -54.37 -5.27 -23.99
C ASN A 240 -55.84 -5.22 -23.53
N ARG A 241 -56.16 -4.55 -22.42
CA ARG A 241 -57.55 -4.34 -22.00
C ARG A 241 -58.38 -3.59 -23.05
N MET A 242 -57.80 -2.58 -23.71
CA MET A 242 -58.49 -1.89 -24.81
C MET A 242 -58.76 -2.82 -26.00
N LYS A 243 -57.83 -3.73 -26.33
CA LYS A 243 -58.06 -4.74 -27.38
C LYS A 243 -59.20 -5.67 -27.01
N ASP A 244 -59.27 -6.13 -25.77
CA ASP A 244 -60.35 -7.03 -25.31
C ASP A 244 -61.72 -6.34 -25.40
N CYS A 245 -61.83 -5.06 -25.00
CA CYS A 245 -63.06 -4.28 -25.19
C CYS A 245 -63.42 -4.11 -26.68
N PHE A 246 -62.42 -3.83 -27.53
CA PHE A 246 -62.65 -3.62 -28.96
C PHE A 246 -63.09 -4.93 -29.66
N PHE A 247 -62.48 -6.06 -29.32
CA PHE A 247 -62.91 -7.38 -29.82
C PHE A 247 -64.30 -7.77 -29.31
N ASN A 248 -64.67 -7.41 -28.08
CA ASN A 248 -66.01 -7.66 -27.56
C ASN A 248 -67.07 -6.85 -28.32
N ILE A 249 -66.78 -5.58 -28.67
CA ILE A 249 -67.68 -4.73 -29.47
C ILE A 249 -67.83 -5.25 -30.92
N ILE A 250 -66.73 -5.64 -31.57
CA ILE A 250 -66.78 -6.15 -32.95
C ILE A 250 -67.40 -7.55 -33.02
N GLY A 251 -67.10 -8.42 -32.06
CA GLY A 251 -67.67 -9.77 -31.98
C GLY A 251 -69.19 -9.78 -31.81
N TYR A 252 -69.76 -8.78 -31.12
CA TYR A 252 -71.20 -8.63 -30.95
C TYR A 252 -71.95 -8.32 -32.27
N ASN A 253 -71.27 -7.70 -33.25
CA ASN A 253 -71.86 -7.40 -34.55
C ASN A 253 -71.92 -8.62 -35.50
N GLN A 254 -71.06 -9.63 -35.30
CA GLN A 254 -71.04 -10.81 -36.16
C GLN A 254 -72.12 -11.84 -35.81
N THR A 255 -72.50 -11.96 -34.54
CA THR A 255 -73.63 -12.81 -34.09
C THR A 255 -75.00 -12.26 -34.48
N SER A 256 -75.12 -10.95 -34.71
CA SER A 256 -76.36 -10.34 -35.21
C SER A 256 -76.60 -10.64 -36.71
N GLN A 257 -75.56 -10.69 -37.54
CA GLN A 257 -75.73 -11.06 -38.96
C GLN A 257 -75.88 -12.56 -39.21
N LYS A 258 -75.39 -13.44 -38.33
CA LYS A 258 -75.54 -14.89 -38.53
C LYS A 258 -76.98 -15.39 -38.26
N LYS A 259 -77.79 -14.64 -37.49
CA LYS A 259 -79.21 -14.97 -37.26
C LYS A 259 -80.15 -14.52 -38.40
N SER A 260 -79.64 -13.77 -39.39
CA SER A 260 -80.41 -13.38 -40.59
C SER A 260 -79.95 -14.10 -41.87
N ARG A 261 -79.05 -15.08 -41.75
CA ARG A 261 -78.53 -15.86 -42.88
C ARG A 261 -78.65 -17.38 -42.66
N GLU A 262 -79.72 -17.82 -41.99
CA GLU A 262 -80.15 -19.23 -41.93
C GLU A 262 -81.39 -19.52 -42.80
N THR A 263 -81.85 -18.57 -43.63
CA THR A 263 -82.97 -18.79 -44.57
C THR A 263 -82.58 -18.73 -46.05
N ALA A 264 -81.30 -18.78 -46.39
CA ALA A 264 -80.89 -18.86 -47.79
C ALA A 264 -79.49 -19.48 -47.89
N THR A 265 -79.45 -20.81 -47.98
CA THR A 265 -78.87 -21.60 -49.10
C THR A 265 -78.61 -23.02 -48.61
N GLN A 266 -79.62 -23.88 -48.83
CA GLN A 266 -79.36 -25.24 -49.31
C GLN A 266 -78.67 -25.13 -50.68
N SER A 267 -77.87 -26.15 -51.01
CA SER A 267 -77.17 -26.35 -52.28
C SER A 267 -75.80 -25.67 -52.39
N ALA A 268 -74.76 -26.42 -52.07
CA ALA A 268 -73.66 -26.63 -53.02
C ALA A 268 -72.72 -27.71 -52.46
N ASP A 269 -72.66 -28.80 -53.20
CA ASP A 269 -71.86 -29.98 -53.02
C ASP A 269 -70.33 -29.73 -53.05
N ASN A 270 -69.62 -30.74 -52.54
CA ASN A 270 -68.35 -31.27 -53.03
C ASN A 270 -67.29 -30.26 -53.51
N TYR A 271 -66.26 -30.03 -52.70
CA TYR A 271 -64.89 -29.96 -53.22
C TYR A 271 -63.90 -30.59 -52.24
N GLU A 272 -63.12 -31.52 -52.81
CA GLU A 272 -62.05 -32.28 -52.19
C GLU A 272 -60.93 -31.40 -51.64
N MET A 273 -60.39 -31.85 -50.50
CA MET A 273 -59.12 -31.42 -49.92
C MET A 273 -57.97 -31.71 -50.90
N ILE A 274 -57.20 -30.69 -51.24
CA ILE A 274 -55.87 -30.83 -51.84
C ILE A 274 -54.83 -30.45 -50.79
N ASP A 275 -53.86 -31.35 -50.65
CA ASP A 275 -52.80 -31.39 -49.65
C ASP A 275 -51.85 -30.18 -49.61
N PHE A 276 -51.30 -30.00 -48.40
CA PHE A 276 -50.22 -29.10 -48.03
C PHE A 276 -48.93 -29.31 -48.84
N PRO A 277 -48.19 -28.22 -49.15
CA PRO A 277 -46.75 -28.27 -49.26
C PRO A 277 -46.10 -27.78 -47.96
N THR A 278 -45.34 -28.68 -47.34
CA THR A 278 -44.33 -28.45 -46.32
C THR A 278 -43.30 -27.43 -46.80
N ARG A 279 -43.22 -26.28 -46.14
CA ARG A 279 -42.17 -25.29 -46.40
C ARG A 279 -40.89 -25.71 -45.69
N ASN A 280 -39.92 -26.12 -46.50
CA ASN A 280 -38.57 -26.47 -46.11
C ASN A 280 -37.91 -25.38 -45.24
N THR A 281 -37.40 -25.84 -44.10
CA THR A 281 -36.39 -25.22 -43.25
C THR A 281 -35.14 -24.92 -44.07
N VAL A 282 -34.92 -23.64 -44.36
CA VAL A 282 -33.66 -23.15 -44.94
C VAL A 282 -32.62 -23.08 -43.85
N ASN A 283 -31.55 -23.84 -44.05
CA ASN A 283 -30.32 -23.86 -43.26
C ASN A 283 -29.79 -22.44 -42.98
N SER A 284 -29.73 -22.12 -41.69
CA SER A 284 -28.93 -21.03 -41.15
C SER A 284 -27.46 -21.30 -41.45
N ARG A 285 -26.92 -20.60 -42.45
CA ARG A 285 -25.50 -20.50 -42.73
C ARG A 285 -24.86 -19.73 -41.57
N SER A 286 -24.02 -20.42 -40.80
CA SER A 286 -23.15 -19.82 -39.79
C SER A 286 -22.24 -18.80 -40.46
N VAL A 287 -22.40 -17.54 -40.05
CA VAL A 287 -21.42 -16.47 -40.28
C VAL A 287 -20.26 -16.73 -39.30
N PRO A 288 -19.00 -16.77 -39.75
CA PRO A 288 -17.87 -16.72 -38.83
C PRO A 288 -17.91 -15.36 -38.15
N ILE A 289 -18.09 -15.37 -36.83
CA ILE A 289 -17.83 -14.20 -35.99
C ILE A 289 -16.32 -13.99 -36.07
N GLU A 290 -15.88 -12.93 -36.73
CA GLU A 290 -14.54 -12.37 -36.55
C GLU A 290 -14.38 -12.05 -35.06
N GLU A 291 -13.52 -12.83 -34.41
CA GLU A 291 -12.96 -12.47 -33.11
C GLU A 291 -12.25 -11.12 -33.27
N PRO A 292 -12.52 -10.14 -32.39
CA PRO A 292 -11.62 -9.01 -32.27
C PRO A 292 -10.27 -9.57 -31.80
N ILE A 293 -9.28 -9.49 -32.68
CA ILE A 293 -7.88 -9.67 -32.32
C ILE A 293 -7.58 -8.58 -31.29
N GLU A 294 -7.58 -8.99 -30.03
CA GLU A 294 -7.08 -8.19 -28.92
C GLU A 294 -5.58 -8.03 -29.14
N GLU A 295 -5.21 -6.83 -29.60
CA GLU A 295 -3.84 -6.40 -29.81
C GLU A 295 -3.16 -6.34 -28.43
N ASN A 296 -2.55 -7.45 -28.03
CA ASN A 296 -1.65 -7.54 -26.88
C ASN A 296 -0.34 -6.78 -27.18
N THR A 297 -0.43 -5.45 -27.25
CA THR A 297 0.72 -4.56 -27.55
C THR A 297 1.49 -4.15 -26.28
N TYR A 298 1.14 -4.68 -25.10
CA TYR A 298 1.76 -4.27 -23.83
C TYR A 298 2.83 -5.21 -23.27
N GLU A 299 3.03 -6.42 -23.80
CA GLU A 299 4.07 -7.35 -23.29
C GLU A 299 5.43 -7.29 -24.01
N ILE A 300 5.52 -6.62 -25.17
CA ILE A 300 6.78 -6.53 -25.92
C ILE A 300 7.75 -5.51 -25.30
N SER A 301 7.23 -4.53 -24.54
CA SER A 301 8.05 -3.46 -23.94
C SER A 301 8.91 -3.95 -22.75
N SER A 302 8.45 -4.94 -22.00
CA SER A 302 9.15 -5.44 -20.80
C SER A 302 10.33 -6.36 -21.15
N THR A 303 10.18 -7.20 -22.18
CA THR A 303 11.23 -8.14 -22.61
C THR A 303 12.38 -7.44 -23.33
N LEU A 304 12.09 -6.38 -24.09
CA LEU A 304 13.12 -5.57 -24.75
C LEU A 304 13.93 -4.73 -23.76
N LYS A 305 13.27 -4.17 -22.73
CA LYS A 305 13.95 -3.46 -21.64
C LYS A 305 14.85 -4.40 -20.83
N ARG A 306 14.40 -5.63 -20.57
CA ARG A 306 15.20 -6.66 -19.87
C ARG A 306 16.46 -7.04 -20.63
N LYS A 307 16.36 -7.34 -21.94
CA LYS A 307 17.54 -7.67 -22.77
C LYS A 307 18.53 -6.51 -22.91
N THR A 308 18.05 -5.26 -22.85
CA THR A 308 18.91 -4.07 -22.91
C THR A 308 19.64 -3.86 -21.58
N LEU A 309 18.96 -4.11 -20.46
CA LEU A 309 19.56 -4.04 -19.12
C LEU A 309 20.62 -5.14 -18.90
N GLU A 310 20.33 -6.37 -19.33
CA GLU A 310 21.27 -7.50 -19.25
C GLU A 310 22.55 -7.23 -20.06
N ARG A 311 22.43 -6.63 -21.26
CA ARG A 311 23.61 -6.22 -22.05
C ARG A 311 24.44 -5.13 -21.37
N LYS A 312 23.80 -4.14 -20.74
CA LYS A 312 24.52 -3.09 -19.99
C LYS A 312 25.22 -3.65 -18.76
N LEU A 313 24.58 -4.60 -18.06
CA LEU A 313 25.15 -5.24 -16.88
C LEU A 313 26.38 -6.07 -17.23
N MET A 314 26.32 -6.89 -18.29
CA MET A 314 27.46 -7.71 -18.71
C MET A 314 28.65 -6.86 -19.18
N LYS A 315 28.39 -5.72 -19.83
CA LYS A 315 29.45 -4.78 -20.23
C LYS A 315 30.14 -4.13 -19.03
N ALA A 316 29.37 -3.75 -18.00
CA ALA A 316 29.95 -3.18 -16.78
C ALA A 316 30.79 -4.20 -16.00
N ILE A 317 30.37 -5.47 -15.99
CA ILE A 317 31.13 -6.55 -15.35
C ILE A 317 32.46 -6.80 -16.09
N SER A 318 32.47 -6.78 -17.43
CA SER A 318 33.73 -6.95 -18.18
C SER A 318 34.70 -5.78 -17.99
N GLU A 319 34.21 -4.54 -17.96
CA GLU A 319 35.04 -3.36 -17.70
C GLU A 319 35.64 -3.36 -16.28
N ALA A 320 34.91 -3.87 -15.29
CA ALA A 320 35.41 -4.03 -13.93
C ALA A 320 36.50 -5.10 -13.82
N ALA A 321 36.39 -6.20 -14.57
CA ALA A 321 37.39 -7.27 -14.58
C ALA A 321 38.72 -6.84 -15.22
N GLU A 322 38.69 -5.95 -16.21
CA GLU A 322 39.91 -5.38 -16.82
C GLU A 322 40.65 -4.43 -15.86
N LEU A 323 39.94 -3.77 -14.94
CA LEU A 323 40.56 -2.91 -13.92
C LEU A 323 41.28 -3.70 -12.82
N GLU A 324 40.84 -4.92 -12.51
CA GLU A 324 41.51 -5.77 -11.51
C GLU A 324 42.77 -6.47 -12.05
N THR A 325 42.94 -6.55 -13.37
CA THR A 325 44.11 -7.17 -14.00
C THR A 325 45.19 -6.15 -14.42
N GLY A 326 44.95 -4.86 -14.18
CA GLY A 326 45.97 -3.82 -14.34
C GLY A 326 47.11 -3.97 -13.33
N GLU A 327 48.21 -4.57 -13.78
CA GLU A 327 49.48 -4.67 -13.04
C GLU A 327 49.88 -3.33 -12.41
N LEU A 328 50.02 -3.34 -11.08
CA LEU A 328 50.59 -2.24 -10.31
C LEU A 328 52.03 -1.98 -10.78
N PRO A 329 52.38 -0.75 -11.20
CA PRO A 329 53.76 -0.41 -11.51
C PRO A 329 54.59 -0.46 -10.23
N ASN A 330 55.67 -1.26 -10.29
CA ASN A 330 56.68 -1.38 -9.25
C ASN A 330 57.31 -0.01 -8.91
N GLY A 331 57.37 0.31 -7.61
CA GLY A 331 58.20 1.38 -7.04
C GLY A 331 57.42 2.27 -6.09
N GLU A 332 57.91 2.70 -4.93
CA GLU A 332 59.25 2.73 -4.37
C GLU A 332 59.06 3.04 -2.87
N ALA A 333 59.74 2.32 -1.97
CA ALA A 333 59.52 2.45 -0.53
C ALA A 333 60.12 3.76 0.04
N PRO A 334 59.40 4.54 0.87
CA PRO A 334 59.93 5.79 1.41
C PRO A 334 60.89 5.53 2.58
N ARG A 335 62.13 6.05 2.44
CA ARG A 335 63.13 6.14 3.50
C ARG A 335 62.67 7.11 4.60
N VAL A 336 62.47 6.57 5.81
CA VAL A 336 62.38 7.35 7.04
C VAL A 336 63.79 7.72 7.48
N ARG A 337 64.10 9.02 7.58
CA ARG A 337 65.29 9.53 8.28
C ARG A 337 64.91 9.83 9.73
N PHE A 338 65.73 9.31 10.64
CA PHE A 338 65.72 9.63 12.07
C PHE A 338 66.32 11.01 12.34
#